data_AF-A0AA37P302-F1
#
_entry.id   AF-A0AA37P302-F1
#
_cell.length_a   1.000
_cell.length_b   1.000
_cell.length_c   1.000
_cell.angle_alpha   90.00
_cell.angle_beta   90.00
_cell.angle_gamma   90.00
#
_symmetry.space_group_name_H-M   'P 1'
#
loop_
_entity.id
_entity.type
_entity.pdbx_description
1 polymer ?
#
loop_
_entity_poly.entity_id
_entity_poly.type
_entity_poly.pdbx_seq_one_letter_code
_entity_poly.pdbx_strand_id
1 'polypeptide(L)'
;MKKILFFTIAMLLFSGCNIKNQRQKNQGRQDSIVMVEIRKQEVKDSLERTRIDSLALIAWGDAKFGMSQKEVLSTNTFKESSVYSKETISMKFENMNIANNKMTICNFYAEFEMDELYRIDIKTCPETANYIDDLEIDVMRISHQFEKRYGKPAYSFGKEISLSDFNEGDEFMYERWEIGDKSIYIQFGEVYSGSEYYYRIAIVNSKFPTKKNTEEAKKIQERELKQKEQEKYQF
;
A
#
# COMPACT_ATOMS: atom_id res chain seq x y z
N MET A 1 66.44 48.03 16.65
CA MET A 1 65.02 47.90 16.30
C MET A 1 64.71 46.84 15.23
N LYS A 2 65.57 46.62 14.20
CA LYS A 2 65.31 45.60 13.15
C LYS A 2 65.21 44.14 13.64
N LYS A 3 65.94 43.74 14.71
CA LYS A 3 65.90 42.36 15.26
C LYS A 3 64.63 42.04 16.05
N ILE A 4 64.01 43.04 16.70
CA ILE A 4 62.76 42.87 17.46
C ILE A 4 61.57 42.73 16.51
N LEU A 5 61.56 43.50 15.41
CA LEU A 5 60.52 43.43 14.38
C LEU A 5 60.43 42.05 13.70
N PHE A 6 61.58 41.40 13.48
CA PHE A 6 61.65 40.05 12.91
C PHE A 6 61.07 38.97 13.85
N PHE A 7 61.25 39.13 15.17
CA PHE A 7 60.74 38.18 16.16
C PHE A 7 59.21 38.26 16.31
N THR A 8 58.63 39.46 16.24
CA THR A 8 57.18 39.66 16.28
C THR A 8 56.47 39.12 15.03
N ILE A 9 57.10 39.22 13.84
CA ILE A 9 56.54 38.68 12.59
C ILE A 9 56.56 37.14 12.61
N ALA A 10 57.63 36.52 13.14
CA ALA A 10 57.71 35.07 13.28
C ALA A 10 56.62 34.52 14.23
N MET A 11 56.39 35.16 15.38
CA MET A 11 55.34 34.74 16.34
C MET A 11 53.92 34.82 15.75
N LEU A 12 53.63 35.85 14.94
CA LEU A 12 52.33 36.00 14.27
C LEU A 12 52.11 34.95 13.16
N LEU A 13 53.17 34.56 12.44
CA LEU A 13 53.11 33.53 11.40
C LEU A 13 52.89 32.12 11.98
N PHE A 14 53.52 31.77 13.11
CA PHE A 14 53.29 30.49 13.79
C PHE A 14 51.89 30.38 14.41
N SER A 15 51.36 31.50 14.93
CA SER A 15 50.01 31.58 15.49
C SER A 15 48.91 31.37 14.42
N GLY A 16 49.10 31.97 13.23
CA GLY A 16 48.17 31.87 12.11
C GLY A 16 48.06 30.47 11.50
N CYS A 17 49.16 29.72 11.41
CA CYS A 17 49.15 28.33 10.94
C CYS A 17 48.40 27.40 11.90
N ASN A 18 48.53 27.60 13.22
CA ASN A 18 47.90 26.76 14.22
C ASN A 18 46.36 26.92 14.23
N ILE A 19 45.88 28.16 14.05
CA ILE A 19 44.44 28.48 13.94
C ILE A 19 43.84 27.90 12.65
N LYS A 20 44.56 27.97 11.52
CA LYS A 20 44.11 27.43 10.24
C LYS A 20 43.98 25.90 10.27
N ASN A 21 44.96 25.22 10.87
CA ASN A 21 44.93 23.77 11.10
C ASN A 21 43.81 23.34 12.06
N GLN A 22 43.56 24.10 13.14
CA GLN A 22 42.43 23.82 14.04
C GLN A 22 41.07 23.99 13.34
N ARG A 23 40.89 25.03 12.52
CA ARG A 23 39.66 25.23 11.74
C ARG A 23 39.42 24.10 10.75
N GLN A 24 40.44 23.69 9.98
CA GLN A 24 40.33 22.57 9.06
C GLN A 24 40.03 21.24 9.76
N LYS A 25 40.66 20.98 10.92
CA LYS A 25 40.39 19.77 11.72
C LYS A 25 38.98 19.74 12.29
N ASN A 26 38.47 20.89 12.77
CA ASN A 26 37.11 21.01 13.26
C ASN A 26 36.08 20.86 12.13
N GLN A 27 36.35 21.46 10.96
CA GLN A 27 35.50 21.32 9.78
C GLN A 27 35.43 19.86 9.31
N GLY A 28 36.58 19.18 9.17
CA GLY A 28 36.60 17.75 8.81
C GLY A 28 35.92 16.84 9.85
N ARG A 29 35.97 17.19 11.14
CA ARG A 29 35.21 16.48 12.19
C ARG A 29 33.71 16.71 12.05
N GLN A 30 33.29 17.93 11.74
CA GLN A 30 31.89 18.29 11.55
C GLN A 30 31.31 17.63 10.29
N ASP A 31 32.06 17.64 9.19
CA ASP A 31 31.71 16.93 7.95
C ASP A 31 31.60 15.41 8.19
N SER A 32 32.50 14.84 9.00
CA SER A 32 32.42 13.41 9.37
C SER A 32 31.17 13.08 10.20
N ILE A 33 30.77 13.95 11.12
CA ILE A 33 29.54 13.77 11.92
C ILE A 33 28.31 13.85 11.01
N VAL A 34 28.25 14.85 10.11
CA VAL A 34 27.15 15.02 9.15
C VAL A 34 27.02 13.80 8.24
N MET A 35 28.14 13.28 7.71
CA MET A 35 28.13 12.06 6.89
C MET A 35 27.63 10.82 7.65
N VAL A 36 27.96 10.71 8.94
CA VAL A 36 27.45 9.62 9.79
C VAL A 36 25.94 9.77 10.03
N GLU A 37 25.46 11.00 10.24
CA GLU A 37 24.03 11.31 10.43
C GLU A 37 23.23 10.98 9.16
N ILE A 38 23.71 11.41 7.98
CA ILE A 38 23.12 11.09 6.68
C ILE A 38 23.02 9.57 6.51
N ARG A 39 24.12 8.84 6.73
CA ARG A 39 24.13 7.40 6.59
C ARG A 39 23.19 6.69 7.56
N LYS A 40 23.07 7.18 8.80
CA LYS A 40 22.09 6.65 9.78
C LYS A 40 20.67 6.85 9.28
N GLN A 41 20.37 8.01 8.70
CA GLN A 41 19.06 8.30 8.15
C GLN A 41 18.77 7.42 6.93
N GLU A 42 19.72 7.24 6.01
CA GLU A 42 19.58 6.34 4.86
C GLU A 42 19.29 4.89 5.27
N VAL A 43 20.00 4.38 6.29
CA VAL A 43 19.75 3.04 6.82
C VAL A 43 18.35 2.94 7.42
N LYS A 44 17.94 3.95 8.19
CA LYS A 44 16.60 4.01 8.78
C LYS A 44 15.50 4.03 7.71
N ASP A 45 15.68 4.85 6.68
CA ASP A 45 14.72 4.98 5.58
C ASP A 45 14.63 3.68 4.76
N SER A 46 15.76 3.00 4.54
CA SER A 46 15.81 1.71 3.85
C SER A 46 15.08 0.59 4.63
N LEU A 47 15.29 0.54 5.94
CA LEU A 47 14.58 -0.39 6.82
C LEU A 47 13.07 -0.12 6.81
N GLU A 48 12.66 1.15 6.85
CA GLU A 48 11.26 1.53 6.82
C GLU A 48 10.59 1.19 5.48
N ARG A 49 11.27 1.42 4.35
CA ARG A 49 10.79 0.98 3.03
C ARG A 49 10.62 -0.53 2.96
N THR A 50 11.60 -1.30 3.43
CA THR A 50 11.52 -2.76 3.47
C THR A 50 10.33 -3.24 4.32
N ARG A 51 10.08 -2.58 5.45
CA ARG A 51 8.93 -2.85 6.32
C ARG A 51 7.61 -2.57 5.59
N ILE A 52 7.49 -1.42 4.93
CA ILE A 52 6.29 -1.03 4.16
C ILE A 52 6.06 -2.01 3.01
N ASP A 53 7.09 -2.33 2.23
CA ASP A 53 7.00 -3.29 1.11
C ASP A 53 6.54 -4.67 1.60
N SER A 54 7.07 -5.14 2.73
CA SER A 54 6.64 -6.41 3.32
C SER A 54 5.18 -6.38 3.76
N LEU A 55 4.70 -5.25 4.28
CA LEU A 55 3.30 -5.09 4.69
C LEU A 55 2.37 -4.97 3.47
N ALA A 56 2.82 -4.30 2.40
CA ALA A 56 2.10 -4.13 1.16
C ALA A 56 1.78 -5.46 0.45
N LEU A 57 2.64 -6.46 0.64
CA LEU A 57 2.44 -7.80 0.06
C LEU A 57 1.37 -8.64 0.77
N ILE A 58 0.99 -8.30 2.00
CA ILE A 58 -0.01 -9.08 2.75
C ILE A 58 -1.40 -8.71 2.25
N ALA A 59 -2.10 -9.68 1.65
CA ALA A 59 -3.46 -9.48 1.15
C ALA A 59 -4.47 -9.63 2.28
N TRP A 60 -4.51 -10.80 2.92
CA TRP A 60 -5.35 -11.08 4.09
C TRP A 60 -4.82 -12.30 4.85
N GLY A 61 -4.75 -12.23 6.18
CA GLY A 61 -4.21 -13.31 7.02
C GLY A 61 -2.78 -13.68 6.62
N ASP A 62 -2.57 -14.93 6.24
CA ASP A 62 -1.31 -15.48 5.72
C ASP A 62 -1.22 -15.51 4.18
N ALA A 63 -2.27 -15.07 3.46
CA ALA A 63 -2.25 -14.91 2.02
C ALA A 63 -1.55 -13.60 1.58
N LYS A 64 -0.81 -13.68 0.47
CA LYS A 64 -0.05 -12.56 -0.10
C LYS A 64 -0.43 -12.32 -1.54
N PHE A 65 -0.37 -11.07 -1.98
CA PHE A 65 -0.53 -10.73 -3.39
C PHE A 65 0.51 -11.45 -4.25
N GLY A 66 0.12 -11.82 -5.47
CA GLY A 66 0.94 -12.60 -6.38
C GLY A 66 0.87 -14.11 -6.20
N MET A 67 0.31 -14.61 -5.09
CA MET A 67 0.04 -16.04 -4.95
C MET A 67 -0.97 -16.51 -5.99
N SER A 68 -0.73 -17.68 -6.57
CA SER A 68 -1.70 -18.39 -7.42
C SER A 68 -2.92 -18.85 -6.62
N GLN A 69 -4.00 -19.20 -7.32
CA GLN A 69 -5.21 -19.70 -6.67
C GLN A 69 -4.92 -20.94 -5.81
N LYS A 70 -4.04 -21.83 -6.31
CA LYS A 70 -3.60 -23.03 -5.60
C LYS A 70 -2.81 -22.70 -4.33
N GLU A 71 -1.90 -21.73 -4.39
CA GLU A 71 -1.13 -21.31 -3.22
C GLU A 71 -2.03 -20.68 -2.16
N VAL A 72 -2.98 -19.82 -2.56
CA VAL A 72 -3.95 -19.23 -1.63
C VAL A 72 -4.76 -20.31 -0.91
N LEU A 73 -5.29 -21.31 -1.60
CA LEU A 73 -6.04 -22.42 -0.99
C LEU A 73 -5.22 -23.27 0.00
N SER A 74 -3.89 -23.21 -0.09
CA SER A 74 -2.98 -23.90 0.83
C SER A 74 -2.68 -23.11 2.11
N THR A 75 -3.07 -21.84 2.18
CA THR A 75 -2.89 -21.00 3.37
C THR A 75 -3.85 -21.40 4.48
N ASN A 76 -3.51 -21.09 5.74
CA ASN A 76 -4.39 -21.38 6.86
C ASN A 76 -5.69 -20.57 6.80
N THR A 77 -5.63 -19.37 6.22
CA THR A 77 -6.78 -18.47 6.12
C THR A 77 -7.80 -18.97 5.08
N PHE A 78 -7.33 -19.47 3.94
CA PHE A 78 -8.19 -19.88 2.83
C PHE A 78 -8.30 -21.40 2.63
N LYS A 79 -7.66 -22.22 3.48
CA LYS A 79 -7.90 -23.67 3.46
C LYS A 79 -9.40 -23.97 3.56
N GLU A 80 -9.84 -24.97 2.81
CA GLU A 80 -11.25 -25.39 2.73
C GLU A 80 -12.21 -24.32 2.16
N SER A 81 -11.70 -23.20 1.65
CA SER A 81 -12.52 -22.22 0.93
C SER A 81 -12.94 -22.77 -0.44
N SER A 82 -14.03 -22.22 -0.99
CA SER A 82 -14.61 -22.72 -2.23
C SER A 82 -14.09 -21.95 -3.43
N VAL A 83 -13.65 -22.65 -4.47
CA VAL A 83 -13.35 -22.03 -5.77
C VAL A 83 -14.67 -21.73 -6.46
N TYR A 84 -15.00 -20.45 -6.59
CA TYR A 84 -16.23 -20.01 -7.26
C TYR A 84 -16.04 -19.94 -8.77
N SER A 85 -14.87 -19.48 -9.21
CA SER A 85 -14.49 -19.38 -10.62
C SER A 85 -12.98 -19.55 -10.78
N LYS A 86 -12.47 -19.49 -12.02
CA LYS A 86 -11.02 -19.43 -12.28
C LYS A 86 -10.36 -18.18 -11.68
N GLU A 87 -11.15 -17.14 -11.44
CA GLU A 87 -10.70 -15.82 -11.02
C GLU A 87 -11.09 -15.53 -9.57
N THR A 88 -11.85 -16.41 -8.90
CA THR A 88 -12.43 -16.09 -7.59
C THR A 88 -12.44 -17.29 -6.65
N ILE A 89 -11.89 -17.09 -5.45
CA ILE A 89 -12.14 -17.96 -4.30
C ILE A 89 -13.13 -17.25 -3.38
N SER A 90 -14.21 -17.94 -3.01
CA SER A 90 -15.07 -17.52 -1.90
C SER A 90 -14.57 -18.12 -0.61
N MET A 91 -14.29 -17.26 0.37
CA MET A 91 -13.88 -17.71 1.69
C MET A 91 -14.98 -18.57 2.33
N LYS A 92 -14.59 -19.52 3.17
CA LYS A 92 -15.55 -20.35 3.92
C LYS A 92 -16.35 -19.47 4.89
N PHE A 93 -17.66 -19.70 4.96
CA PHE A 93 -18.60 -18.90 5.78
C PHE A 93 -18.13 -18.74 7.24
N GLU A 94 -17.65 -19.82 7.87
CA GLU A 94 -17.16 -19.81 9.25
C GLU A 94 -15.96 -18.88 9.48
N ASN A 95 -15.21 -18.57 8.42
CA ASN A 95 -14.04 -17.72 8.46
C ASN A 95 -14.38 -16.26 8.11
N MET A 96 -15.60 -15.94 7.68
CA MET A 96 -16.01 -14.58 7.23
C MET A 96 -16.16 -13.56 8.37
N ASN A 97 -15.71 -13.88 9.57
CA ASN A 97 -15.78 -12.99 10.73
C ASN A 97 -14.54 -12.08 10.80
N ILE A 98 -14.74 -10.78 10.60
CA ILE A 98 -13.66 -9.79 10.49
C ILE A 98 -13.59 -8.80 11.66
N ALA A 99 -14.72 -8.50 12.32
CA ALA A 99 -14.76 -7.61 13.48
C ALA A 99 -15.86 -8.00 14.47
N ASN A 100 -17.13 -7.90 14.08
CA ASN A 100 -18.25 -8.21 14.95
C ASN A 100 -19.41 -8.89 14.21
N ASN A 101 -20.12 -9.77 14.90
CA ASN A 101 -21.23 -10.58 14.38
C ASN A 101 -22.56 -9.82 14.15
N LYS A 102 -22.57 -8.49 14.28
CA LYS A 102 -23.79 -7.69 14.05
C LYS A 102 -24.10 -7.55 12.56
N MET A 103 -23.08 -7.42 11.73
CA MET A 103 -23.21 -7.34 10.28
C MET A 103 -22.89 -8.69 9.66
N THR A 104 -23.77 -9.16 8.78
CA THR A 104 -23.51 -10.38 8.03
C THR A 104 -22.66 -10.05 6.82
N ILE A 105 -21.52 -10.74 6.66
CA ILE A 105 -20.73 -10.68 5.43
C ILE A 105 -21.37 -11.62 4.41
N CYS A 106 -21.86 -11.05 3.30
CA CYS A 106 -22.42 -11.82 2.19
C CYS A 106 -21.32 -12.29 1.24
N ASN A 107 -20.33 -11.43 0.99
CA ASN A 107 -19.24 -11.73 0.08
C ASN A 107 -17.90 -11.53 0.79
N PHE A 108 -17.04 -12.54 0.71
CA PHE A 108 -15.64 -12.41 1.05
C PHE A 108 -14.85 -13.18 -0.01
N TYR A 109 -14.33 -12.45 -0.97
CA TYR A 109 -13.68 -12.99 -2.15
C TYR A 109 -12.19 -12.65 -2.19
N ALA A 110 -11.41 -13.64 -2.61
CA ALA A 110 -10.07 -13.44 -3.11
C ALA A 110 -10.13 -13.50 -4.64
N GLU A 111 -9.73 -12.42 -5.30
CA GLU A 111 -9.83 -12.23 -6.73
C GLU A 111 -8.45 -12.33 -7.40
N PHE A 112 -8.43 -13.02 -8.53
CA PHE A 112 -7.24 -13.40 -9.27
C PHE A 112 -7.33 -12.87 -10.67
N GLU A 113 -6.21 -12.34 -11.15
CA GLU A 113 -6.03 -12.00 -12.55
C GLU A 113 -4.75 -12.68 -13.01
N MET A 114 -4.79 -13.38 -14.15
CA MET A 114 -3.65 -14.15 -14.65
C MET A 114 -3.07 -15.15 -13.61
N ASP A 115 -3.94 -15.75 -12.78
CA ASP A 115 -3.57 -16.65 -11.68
C ASP A 115 -2.61 -15.99 -10.68
N GLU A 116 -2.84 -14.71 -10.39
CA GLU A 116 -2.18 -13.98 -9.30
C GLU A 116 -3.23 -13.23 -8.48
N LEU A 117 -3.21 -13.46 -7.16
CA LEU A 117 -4.04 -12.73 -6.22
C LEU A 117 -3.69 -11.24 -6.29
N TYR A 118 -4.66 -10.41 -6.64
CA TYR A 118 -4.48 -8.95 -6.74
C TYR A 118 -5.46 -8.16 -5.88
N ARG A 119 -6.55 -8.80 -5.44
CA ARG A 119 -7.61 -8.15 -4.65
C ARG A 119 -8.25 -9.10 -3.64
N ILE A 120 -8.57 -8.55 -2.48
CA ILE A 120 -9.54 -9.09 -1.53
C ILE A 120 -10.75 -8.15 -1.52
N ASP A 121 -11.94 -8.71 -1.65
CA ASP A 121 -13.20 -7.97 -1.64
C ASP A 121 -14.11 -8.52 -0.55
N ILE A 122 -14.56 -7.63 0.34
CA ILE A 122 -15.45 -7.99 1.44
C ILE A 122 -16.67 -7.07 1.36
N LYS A 123 -17.87 -7.63 1.41
CA LYS A 123 -19.11 -6.86 1.36
C LYS A 123 -20.13 -7.44 2.33
N THR A 124 -20.77 -6.56 3.10
CA THR A 124 -21.91 -6.97 3.93
C THR A 124 -23.10 -7.37 3.06
N CYS A 125 -24.01 -8.13 3.65
CA CYS A 125 -25.35 -8.20 3.12
C CYS A 125 -25.97 -6.78 3.14
N PRO A 126 -26.85 -6.45 2.18
CA PRO A 126 -27.58 -5.19 2.21
C PRO A 126 -28.51 -5.14 3.43
N GLU A 127 -28.55 -3.99 4.09
CA GLU A 127 -29.34 -3.75 5.30
C GLU A 127 -30.27 -2.55 5.12
N THR A 128 -31.41 -2.56 5.81
CA THR A 128 -32.32 -1.40 5.78
C THR A 128 -31.73 -0.18 6.49
N ALA A 129 -32.26 1.01 6.22
CA ALA A 129 -31.83 2.28 6.83
C ALA A 129 -31.76 2.25 8.38
N ASN A 130 -32.52 1.38 9.04
CA ASN A 130 -32.51 1.21 10.51
C ASN A 130 -31.16 0.70 11.06
N TYR A 131 -30.27 0.19 10.20
CA TYR A 131 -29.00 -0.41 10.59
C TYR A 131 -27.78 0.41 10.14
N ILE A 132 -27.96 1.66 9.69
CA ILE A 132 -26.84 2.53 9.27
C ILE A 132 -25.84 2.72 10.41
N ASP A 133 -26.32 3.03 11.61
CA ASP A 133 -25.47 3.18 12.79
C ASP A 133 -24.69 1.89 13.09
N ASP A 134 -25.33 0.73 12.94
CA ASP A 134 -24.67 -0.56 13.18
C ASP A 134 -23.61 -0.84 12.09
N LEU A 135 -23.86 -0.48 10.82
CA LEU A 135 -22.87 -0.59 9.73
C LEU A 135 -21.67 0.32 10.01
N GLU A 136 -21.90 1.57 10.43
CA GLU A 136 -20.84 2.52 10.77
C GLU A 136 -20.02 2.03 11.97
N ILE A 137 -20.67 1.56 13.04
CA ILE A 137 -19.98 1.00 14.22
C ILE A 137 -19.09 -0.20 13.85
N ASP A 138 -19.56 -1.08 12.96
CA ASP A 138 -18.76 -2.23 12.53
C ASP A 138 -17.55 -1.79 11.71
N VAL A 139 -17.74 -0.85 10.76
CA VAL A 139 -16.64 -0.24 10.00
C VAL A 139 -15.64 0.47 10.91
N MET A 140 -16.06 1.25 11.90
CA MET A 140 -15.16 1.93 12.84
C MET A 140 -14.26 0.92 13.57
N ARG A 141 -14.79 -0.26 13.92
CA ARG A 141 -14.00 -1.32 14.57
C ARG A 141 -12.99 -1.94 13.62
N ILE A 142 -13.38 -2.19 12.37
CA ILE A 142 -12.49 -2.71 11.34
C ILE A 142 -11.39 -1.71 11.02
N SER A 143 -11.76 -0.44 10.84
CA SER A 143 -10.85 0.70 10.66
C SER A 143 -9.80 0.77 11.76
N HIS A 144 -10.21 0.65 13.03
CA HIS A 144 -9.27 0.64 14.16
C HIS A 144 -8.24 -0.49 14.09
N GLN A 145 -8.61 -1.67 13.54
CA GLN A 145 -7.64 -2.75 13.33
C GLN A 145 -6.65 -2.42 12.22
N PHE A 146 -7.11 -1.76 11.14
CA PHE A 146 -6.21 -1.26 10.09
C PHE A 146 -5.31 -0.15 10.62
N GLU A 147 -5.82 0.80 11.40
CA GLU A 147 -5.02 1.87 11.98
C GLU A 147 -3.92 1.32 12.89
N LYS A 148 -4.24 0.35 13.77
CA LYS A 148 -3.24 -0.33 14.60
C LYS A 148 -2.12 -0.98 13.81
N ARG A 149 -2.44 -1.52 12.63
CA ARG A 149 -1.49 -2.30 11.82
C ARG A 149 -0.68 -1.43 10.86
N TYR A 150 -1.31 -0.43 10.27
CA TYR A 150 -0.77 0.34 9.14
C TYR A 150 -0.57 1.83 9.45
N GLY A 151 -1.04 2.30 10.60
CA GLY A 151 -1.07 3.72 10.93
C GLY A 151 -2.34 4.41 10.40
N LYS A 152 -2.38 5.73 10.49
CA LYS A 152 -3.55 6.52 10.10
C LYS A 152 -3.88 6.38 8.61
N PRO A 153 -5.17 6.43 8.23
CA PRO A 153 -5.55 6.44 6.83
C PRO A 153 -5.01 7.69 6.12
N ALA A 154 -4.73 7.56 4.84
CA ALA A 154 -4.36 8.67 3.94
C ALA A 154 -5.56 9.57 3.62
N TYR A 155 -6.78 9.03 3.73
CA TYR A 155 -8.03 9.77 3.60
C TYR A 155 -9.05 9.24 4.61
N SER A 156 -9.79 10.14 5.26
CA SER A 156 -10.93 9.82 6.09
C SER A 156 -12.06 10.81 5.81
N PHE A 157 -13.29 10.30 5.74
CA PHE A 157 -14.49 11.08 5.46
C PHE A 157 -14.74 12.15 6.52
N GLY A 158 -14.34 11.88 7.77
CA GLY A 158 -14.25 12.88 8.83
C GLY A 158 -15.59 13.35 9.40
N LYS A 159 -16.69 12.64 9.13
CA LYS A 159 -18.01 12.88 9.72
C LYS A 159 -18.80 11.56 9.87
N GLU A 160 -19.84 11.61 10.71
CA GLU A 160 -20.84 10.55 10.81
C GLU A 160 -21.58 10.37 9.49
N ILE A 161 -22.00 9.14 9.22
CA ILE A 161 -22.71 8.79 8.00
C ILE A 161 -24.18 9.21 8.12
N SER A 162 -24.70 9.79 7.05
CA SER A 162 -26.12 10.11 6.92
C SER A 162 -26.72 9.50 5.66
N LEU A 163 -28.04 9.32 5.65
CA LEU A 163 -28.76 8.86 4.45
C LEU A 163 -28.49 9.72 3.21
N SER A 164 -28.27 11.03 3.39
CA SER A 164 -27.95 11.95 2.28
C SER A 164 -26.56 11.79 1.68
N ASP A 165 -25.68 10.99 2.31
CA ASP A 165 -24.36 10.69 1.76
C ASP A 165 -24.41 9.58 0.71
N PHE A 166 -25.48 8.78 0.71
CA PHE A 166 -25.68 7.72 -0.27
C PHE A 166 -26.28 8.28 -1.55
N ASN A 167 -25.78 7.77 -2.67
CA ASN A 167 -26.36 7.98 -3.99
C ASN A 167 -26.62 6.62 -4.62
N GLU A 168 -27.81 6.45 -5.20
CA GLU A 168 -28.21 5.20 -5.84
C GLU A 168 -27.18 4.77 -6.91
N GLY A 169 -26.66 3.56 -6.77
CA GLY A 169 -25.69 2.99 -7.70
C GLY A 169 -24.25 3.48 -7.57
N ASP A 170 -23.94 4.30 -6.56
CA ASP A 170 -22.57 4.77 -6.29
C ASP A 170 -22.07 4.33 -4.90
N GLU A 171 -20.74 4.22 -4.76
CA GLU A 171 -20.06 3.91 -3.51
C GLU A 171 -19.22 5.12 -3.09
N PHE A 172 -19.54 5.75 -1.96
CA PHE A 172 -18.71 6.84 -1.44
C PHE A 172 -17.58 6.29 -0.55
N MET A 173 -16.43 6.98 -0.58
CA MET A 173 -15.25 6.60 0.21
C MET A 173 -15.41 7.04 1.66
N TYR A 174 -15.35 6.10 2.59
CA TYR A 174 -15.28 6.37 4.02
C TYR A 174 -13.82 6.57 4.44
N GLU A 175 -12.97 5.58 4.22
CA GLU A 175 -11.55 5.66 4.59
C GLU A 175 -10.66 4.94 3.58
N ARG A 176 -9.42 5.44 3.43
CA ARG A 176 -8.42 4.85 2.56
C ARG A 176 -7.04 4.84 3.19
N TRP A 177 -6.36 3.71 3.14
CA TRP A 177 -4.94 3.58 3.46
C TRP A 177 -4.10 3.35 2.21
N GLU A 178 -2.90 3.90 2.22
CA GLU A 178 -1.85 3.64 1.22
C GLU A 178 -0.62 3.08 1.94
N ILE A 179 -0.25 1.83 1.63
CA ILE A 179 0.87 1.11 2.23
C ILE A 179 1.75 0.59 1.10
N GLY A 180 2.71 1.41 0.64
CA GLY A 180 3.49 1.09 -0.56
C GLY A 180 2.57 0.93 -1.76
N ASP A 181 2.60 -0.22 -2.42
CA ASP A 181 1.72 -0.54 -3.56
C ASP A 181 0.35 -1.09 -3.16
N LYS A 182 0.07 -1.20 -1.86
CA LYS A 182 -1.20 -1.70 -1.34
C LYS A 182 -2.11 -0.55 -0.97
N SER A 183 -3.36 -0.63 -1.42
CA SER A 183 -4.42 0.25 -0.95
C SER A 183 -5.49 -0.55 -0.21
N ILE A 184 -6.08 0.08 0.81
CA ILE A 184 -7.27 -0.42 1.51
C ILE A 184 -8.32 0.65 1.37
N TYR A 185 -9.49 0.29 0.85
CA TYR A 185 -10.64 1.15 0.72
C TYR A 185 -11.75 0.61 1.60
N ILE A 186 -12.35 1.47 2.40
CA ILE A 186 -13.63 1.22 3.04
C ILE A 186 -14.63 2.18 2.43
N GLN A 187 -15.69 1.63 1.87
CA GLN A 187 -16.70 2.38 1.13
C GLN A 187 -18.09 1.98 1.62
N PHE A 188 -19.03 2.90 1.47
CA PHE A 188 -20.44 2.66 1.72
C PHE A 188 -21.20 2.85 0.42
N GLY A 189 -22.23 2.04 0.21
CA GLY A 189 -23.04 2.10 -0.98
C GLY A 189 -24.48 1.68 -0.72
N GLU A 190 -25.29 1.91 -1.74
CA GLU A 190 -26.72 1.61 -1.76
C GLU A 190 -27.03 0.75 -2.99
N VAL A 191 -27.89 -0.27 -2.83
CA VAL A 191 -28.17 -1.23 -3.91
C VAL A 191 -29.31 -0.77 -4.83
N TYR A 192 -30.43 -0.32 -4.24
CA TYR A 192 -31.66 0.00 -4.97
C TYR A 192 -32.44 1.13 -4.29
N SER A 193 -32.71 2.21 -5.03
CA SER A 193 -33.74 3.24 -4.78
C SER A 193 -33.90 3.76 -3.34
N GLY A 194 -32.82 3.81 -2.57
CA GLY A 194 -32.77 4.32 -1.20
C GLY A 194 -33.16 3.33 -0.10
N SER A 195 -33.31 2.03 -0.39
CA SER A 195 -33.86 1.10 0.60
C SER A 195 -32.84 0.23 1.33
N GLU A 196 -31.72 -0.09 0.69
CA GLU A 196 -30.75 -1.07 1.21
C GLU A 196 -29.30 -0.58 1.07
N TYR A 197 -28.57 -0.65 2.18
CA TYR A 197 -27.26 -0.05 2.40
C TYR A 197 -26.24 -1.12 2.78
N TYR A 198 -24.99 -0.92 2.41
CA TYR A 198 -23.91 -1.84 2.73
C TYR A 198 -22.59 -1.09 2.90
N TYR A 199 -21.62 -1.74 3.53
CA TYR A 199 -20.22 -1.36 3.37
C TYR A 199 -19.47 -2.41 2.54
N ARG A 200 -18.40 -1.94 1.91
CA ARG A 200 -17.47 -2.75 1.15
C ARG A 200 -16.05 -2.40 1.56
N ILE A 201 -15.23 -3.43 1.70
CA ILE A 201 -13.80 -3.30 1.93
C ILE A 201 -13.08 -3.91 0.74
N ALA A 202 -12.31 -3.08 0.04
CA ALA A 202 -11.45 -3.51 -1.05
C ALA A 202 -10.00 -3.37 -0.64
N ILE A 203 -9.27 -4.47 -0.70
CA ILE A 203 -7.83 -4.53 -0.42
C ILE A 203 -7.16 -4.91 -1.73
N VAL A 204 -6.39 -4.00 -2.33
CA VAL A 204 -5.78 -4.20 -3.64
C VAL A 204 -4.29 -3.94 -3.61
N ASN A 205 -3.57 -4.48 -4.58
CA ASN A 205 -2.17 -4.15 -4.79
C ASN A 205 -1.91 -3.77 -6.26
N SER A 206 -1.40 -2.57 -6.50
CA SER A 206 -1.20 -2.03 -7.83
C SER A 206 -0.05 -2.68 -8.61
N LYS A 207 0.82 -3.45 -7.96
CA LYS A 207 1.88 -4.21 -8.65
C LYS A 207 1.35 -5.49 -9.29
N PHE A 208 0.20 -6.00 -8.86
CA PHE A 208 -0.34 -7.26 -9.35
C PHE A 208 -1.57 -7.04 -10.24
N PRO A 209 -1.74 -7.88 -11.25
CA PRO A 209 -0.85 -8.98 -11.64
C PRO A 209 0.45 -8.50 -12.33
N THR A 210 1.54 -9.23 -12.12
CA THR A 210 2.85 -9.03 -12.76
C THR A 210 3.03 -9.85 -14.03
N LYS A 211 2.30 -10.96 -14.16
CA LYS A 211 2.28 -11.76 -15.40
C LYS A 211 1.69 -10.92 -16.54
N LYS A 212 2.15 -11.14 -17.77
CA LYS A 212 1.56 -10.51 -18.96
C LYS A 212 0.48 -11.39 -19.54
N ASN A 213 -0.58 -10.79 -20.05
CA ASN A 213 -1.61 -11.52 -20.77
C ASN A 213 -0.98 -12.16 -22.02
N THR A 214 -0.84 -13.48 -22.02
CA THR A 214 -0.15 -14.23 -23.07
C THR A 214 -0.80 -14.06 -24.43
N GLU A 215 -2.11 -13.80 -24.48
CA GLU A 215 -2.86 -13.59 -25.71
C GLU A 215 -2.61 -12.20 -26.30
N GLU A 216 -2.50 -11.19 -25.44
CA GLU A 216 -2.17 -9.83 -25.82
C GLU A 216 -0.69 -9.70 -26.23
N ALA A 217 0.20 -10.38 -25.51
CA ALA A 217 1.62 -10.49 -25.88
C ALA A 217 1.82 -11.15 -27.24
N LYS A 218 1.05 -12.22 -27.55
CA LYS A 218 1.03 -12.84 -28.88
C LYS A 218 0.52 -11.89 -29.96
N LYS A 219 -0.58 -11.16 -29.70
CA LYS A 219 -1.12 -10.16 -30.64
C LYS A 219 -0.13 -9.02 -30.91
N ILE A 220 0.63 -8.58 -29.90
CA ILE A 220 1.67 -7.57 -30.06
C ILE A 220 2.81 -8.12 -30.93
N GLN A 221 3.32 -9.32 -30.63
CA GLN A 221 4.34 -9.96 -31.46
C GLN A 221 3.90 -10.16 -32.91
N GLU A 222 2.66 -10.58 -33.15
CA GLU A 222 2.13 -10.72 -34.52
C GLU A 222 2.03 -9.39 -35.25
N ARG A 223 1.65 -8.29 -34.57
CA ARG A 223 1.65 -6.95 -35.17
C ARG A 223 3.06 -6.47 -35.50
N GLU A 224 4.01 -6.67 -34.60
CA GLU A 224 5.42 -6.33 -34.84
C GLU A 224 6.03 -7.15 -35.98
N LEU A 225 5.67 -8.43 -36.09
CA LEU A 225 6.10 -9.29 -37.20
C LEU A 225 5.53 -8.79 -38.54
N LYS A 226 4.22 -8.46 -38.57
CA LYS A 226 3.56 -7.92 -39.76
C LYS A 226 4.13 -6.55 -40.16
N GLN A 227 4.45 -5.69 -39.21
CA GLN A 227 5.11 -4.40 -39.50
C GLN A 227 6.51 -4.62 -40.09
N LYS A 228 7.33 -5.48 -39.49
CA LYS A 228 8.67 -5.81 -40.02
C LYS A 228 8.62 -6.46 -41.41
N GLU A 229 7.62 -7.31 -41.66
CA GLU A 229 7.40 -7.86 -43.00
C GLU A 229 6.98 -6.78 -43.99
N GLN A 230 6.07 -5.88 -43.63
CA GLN A 230 5.67 -4.77 -44.50
C GLN A 230 6.82 -3.81 -44.81
N GLU A 231 7.66 -3.49 -43.82
CA GLU A 231 8.86 -2.66 -43.99
C GLU A 231 9.91 -3.32 -44.89
N LYS A 232 9.99 -4.66 -44.92
CA LYS A 232 10.90 -5.42 -45.79
C LYS A 232 10.57 -5.28 -47.27
N TYR A 233 9.32 -4.98 -47.63
CA TYR A 233 8.87 -4.81 -49.01
C TYR A 233 8.72 -3.33 -49.43
N GLN A 234 9.16 -2.37 -48.60
CA GLN A 234 9.13 -0.93 -48.89
C GLN A 234 10.44 -0.37 -49.47
N PHE A 235 11.37 -1.23 -49.92
CA PHE A 235 12.58 -0.85 -50.65
C PHE A 235 12.69 -1.58 -51.99
#